data_AF-A0AAV7Y050-F1
#
_entry.id   AF-A0AAV7Y050-F1
#
_cell.length_a   1.000
_cell.length_b   1.000
_cell.length_c   1.000
_cell.angle_alpha   90.00
_cell.angle_beta   90.00
_cell.angle_gamma   90.00
#
_symmetry.space_group_name_H-M   'P 1'
#
loop_
_entity.id
_entity.type
_entity.pdbx_description
1 polymer ?
#
loop_
_entity_poly.entity_id
_entity_poly.type
_entity_poly.pdbx_seq_one_letter_code
_entity_poly.pdbx_strand_id
1 'polypeptide(L)'
;MFSGVLQNGLLSILYSCGSKPLAIWDTQARNGHIKRITDDDIRNSLVLELTGTNVATTFISAPANPNASLGVKLPFLCMLVKNLKKYFSFEITILDDKNMRRRLRASNYQSTTRVRPFCCTMPLGLSEGWNQIQFNLADFTRRAYGTAYVECVRVQVHANCRVRRIYFSDHLFSESELPPSYRLAHSDDPELVRQQQLLKQHMLAQQQQAAMQAHFPQDDIAV
;
A
#
# COMPACT_ATOMS: atom_id res chain seq x y z
N MET A 1 0.37 20.35 -0.01
CA MET A 1 0.45 19.71 1.33
C MET A 1 1.91 19.42 1.68
N PHE A 2 2.66 18.80 0.77
CA PHE A 2 4.08 18.45 0.95
C PHE A 2 5.05 19.40 0.23
N SER A 3 4.57 20.42 -0.47
CA SER A 3 5.38 21.35 -1.27
C SER A 3 6.44 22.13 -0.48
N GLY A 4 6.18 22.40 0.81
CA GLY A 4 7.10 23.07 1.73
C GLY A 4 7.89 22.13 2.65
N VAL A 5 7.74 20.81 2.47
CA VAL A 5 8.46 19.79 3.25
C VAL A 5 9.68 19.32 2.46
N LEU A 6 10.76 18.97 3.14
CA LEU A 6 11.90 18.31 2.49
C LEU A 6 11.44 16.95 1.93
N GLN A 7 11.57 16.77 0.62
CA GLN A 7 11.21 15.53 -0.07
C GLN A 7 12.50 14.84 -0.53
N ASN A 8 13.02 13.93 0.29
CA ASN A 8 14.23 13.18 0.00
C ASN A 8 14.05 11.71 0.37
N GLY A 9 14.62 10.79 -0.41
CA GLY A 9 14.53 9.35 -0.20
C GLY A 9 13.11 8.83 -0.34
N LEU A 10 12.41 8.66 0.79
CA LEU A 10 11.09 8.02 0.86
C LEU A 10 10.05 8.95 1.50
N LEU A 11 8.95 9.21 0.79
CA LEU A 11 7.81 9.98 1.31
C LEU A 11 6.54 9.11 1.34
N SER A 12 6.13 8.65 2.52
CA SER A 12 4.91 7.82 2.65
C SER A 12 3.66 8.69 2.77
N ILE A 13 2.64 8.39 1.96
CA ILE A 13 1.32 9.06 2.02
C ILE A 13 0.22 8.19 2.59
N LEU A 14 0.42 6.86 2.64
CA LEU A 14 -0.46 5.91 3.31
C LEU A 14 0.37 4.79 3.92
N TYR A 15 0.09 4.48 5.19
CA TYR A 15 0.62 3.29 5.86
C TYR A 15 -0.46 2.69 6.76
N SER A 16 -0.93 1.49 6.43
CA SER A 16 -2.09 0.85 7.05
C SER A 16 -1.93 0.54 8.54
N CYS A 17 -0.70 0.27 9.01
CA CYS A 17 -0.43 0.02 10.43
C CYS A 17 -0.30 1.29 11.27
N GLY A 18 -0.34 2.47 10.64
CA GLY A 18 -0.35 3.74 11.37
C GLY A 18 -1.61 3.94 12.20
N SER A 19 -1.57 4.86 13.16
CA SER A 19 -2.70 5.19 14.04
C SER A 19 -3.88 5.81 13.26
N LYS A 20 -3.59 6.70 12.31
CA LYS A 20 -4.57 7.37 11.43
C LYS A 20 -4.18 7.24 9.94
N PRO A 21 -4.33 6.05 9.33
CA PRO A 21 -3.83 5.77 7.98
C PRO A 21 -4.49 6.62 6.88
N LEU A 22 -5.72 7.09 7.14
CA LEU A 22 -6.52 7.89 6.20
C LEU A 22 -6.54 9.38 6.56
N ALA A 23 -5.61 9.87 7.39
CA ALA A 23 -5.64 11.25 7.90
C ALA A 23 -5.71 12.34 6.80
N ILE A 24 -5.09 12.09 5.64
CA ILE A 24 -5.07 13.01 4.50
C ILE A 24 -5.99 12.58 3.36
N TRP A 25 -6.76 11.50 3.54
CA TRP A 25 -7.52 10.83 2.50
C TRP A 25 -9.01 11.08 2.68
N ASP A 26 -9.69 11.47 1.61
CA ASP A 26 -11.14 11.39 1.52
C ASP A 26 -11.55 9.94 1.21
N THR A 27 -12.70 9.52 1.74
CA THR A 27 -13.23 8.17 1.61
C THR A 27 -14.62 8.21 1.00
N GLN A 28 -14.80 7.54 -0.12
CA GLN A 28 -16.09 7.37 -0.77
C GLN A 28 -16.41 5.88 -0.84
N ALA A 29 -17.55 5.47 -0.29
CA ALA A 29 -17.99 4.08 -0.31
C ALA A 29 -19.49 4.02 -0.61
N ARG A 30 -19.84 3.59 -1.83
CA ARG A 30 -21.23 3.35 -2.24
C ARG A 30 -21.35 1.89 -2.65
N ASN A 31 -22.22 1.13 -1.99
CA ASN A 31 -22.40 -0.31 -2.19
C ASN A 31 -21.08 -1.08 -2.08
N GLY A 32 -20.31 -0.76 -1.04
CA GLY A 32 -18.98 -1.27 -0.75
C GLY A 32 -18.54 -0.88 0.65
N HIS A 33 -17.33 -1.25 1.02
CA HIS A 33 -16.75 -0.92 2.32
C HIS A 33 -15.26 -0.61 2.23
N ILE A 34 -14.80 0.23 3.16
CA ILE A 34 -13.40 0.54 3.39
C ILE A 34 -13.12 0.21 4.86
N LYS A 35 -12.31 -0.81 5.11
CA LYS A 35 -12.04 -1.27 6.48
C LYS A 35 -10.58 -1.67 6.65
N ARG A 36 -10.09 -1.57 7.87
CA ARG A 36 -8.77 -2.09 8.24
C ARG A 36 -8.93 -3.52 8.75
N ILE A 37 -8.21 -4.47 8.15
CA ILE A 37 -8.22 -5.88 8.53
C ILE A 37 -6.80 -6.39 8.72
N THR A 38 -6.69 -7.56 9.35
CA THR A 38 -5.46 -8.37 9.38
C THR A 38 -5.38 -9.21 8.11
N ASP A 39 -4.22 -9.24 7.45
CA ASP A 39 -3.97 -10.08 6.27
C ASP A 39 -2.93 -11.16 6.60
N ASP A 40 -3.29 -12.41 6.41
CA ASP A 40 -2.50 -13.55 6.87
C ASP A 40 -1.23 -13.76 6.02
N ASP A 41 -1.26 -13.40 4.73
CA ASP A 41 -0.14 -13.57 3.79
C ASP A 41 1.06 -12.64 4.10
N ILE A 42 0.88 -11.62 4.95
CA ILE A 42 1.92 -10.62 5.28
C ILE A 42 2.12 -10.45 6.78
N ARG A 43 2.46 -11.53 7.48
CA ARG A 43 2.78 -11.54 8.93
C ARG A 43 1.62 -11.04 9.80
N ASN A 44 0.37 -11.34 9.42
CA ASN A 44 -0.82 -10.86 10.12
C ASN A 44 -0.78 -9.32 10.30
N SER A 45 -0.27 -8.61 9.30
CA SER A 45 -0.16 -7.16 9.33
C SER A 45 -1.52 -6.53 9.02
N LEU A 46 -1.77 -5.38 9.64
CA LEU A 46 -2.94 -4.57 9.30
C LEU A 46 -2.83 -4.03 7.88
N VAL A 47 -3.90 -4.14 7.10
CA VAL A 47 -4.04 -3.61 5.74
C VAL A 47 -5.37 -2.90 5.59
N LEU A 48 -5.44 -1.98 4.63
CA LEU A 48 -6.68 -1.31 4.28
C LEU A 48 -7.34 -2.05 3.12
N GLU A 49 -8.49 -2.66 3.36
CA GLU A 49 -9.30 -3.30 2.34
C GLU A 49 -10.35 -2.33 1.79
N LEU A 50 -10.37 -2.17 0.47
CA LEU A 50 -11.40 -1.46 -0.26
C LEU A 50 -12.14 -2.48 -1.12
N THR A 51 -13.44 -2.65 -0.93
CA THR A 51 -14.27 -3.57 -1.72
C THR A 51 -15.54 -2.86 -2.18
N GLY A 52 -15.98 -3.12 -3.40
CA GLY A 52 -17.22 -2.58 -3.92
C GLY A 52 -17.63 -3.25 -5.21
N THR A 53 -18.94 -3.35 -5.44
CA THR A 53 -19.48 -4.00 -6.66
C THR A 53 -19.13 -3.21 -7.92
N ASN A 54 -19.18 -1.87 -7.85
CA ASN A 54 -18.73 -0.99 -8.92
C ASN A 54 -17.42 -0.29 -8.52
N VAL A 55 -16.34 -0.60 -9.25
CA VAL A 55 -14.98 -0.10 -9.03
C VAL A 55 -14.94 1.42 -8.87
N ALA A 56 -15.69 2.15 -9.68
CA ALA A 56 -15.63 3.62 -9.70
C ALA A 56 -16.34 4.30 -8.52
N THR A 57 -17.15 3.56 -7.75
CA THR A 57 -18.03 4.13 -6.71
C THR A 57 -17.52 3.94 -5.29
N THR A 58 -16.44 3.17 -5.12
CA THR A 58 -15.76 3.04 -3.84
C THR A 58 -14.27 3.32 -4.04
N PHE A 59 -13.76 4.36 -3.41
CA PHE A 59 -12.36 4.79 -3.55
C PHE A 59 -11.90 5.61 -2.35
N ILE A 60 -10.58 5.73 -2.23
CA ILE A 60 -9.93 6.74 -1.39
C ILE A 60 -9.18 7.72 -2.27
N SER A 61 -9.13 8.99 -1.88
CA SER A 61 -8.36 10.00 -2.62
C SER A 61 -7.58 10.94 -1.70
N ALA A 62 -6.33 11.24 -2.06
CA ALA A 62 -5.48 12.19 -1.34
C ALA A 62 -5.04 13.33 -2.28
N PRO A 63 -5.14 14.60 -1.86
CA PRO A 63 -5.59 15.03 -0.54
C PRO A 63 -7.13 14.99 -0.42
N ALA A 64 -7.63 14.92 0.82
CA ALA A 64 -9.07 14.86 1.11
C ALA A 64 -9.85 16.07 0.55
N ASN A 65 -9.24 17.25 0.56
CA ASN A 65 -9.81 18.43 -0.09
C ASN A 65 -9.61 18.35 -1.62
N PRO A 66 -10.68 18.36 -2.44
CA PRO A 66 -10.58 18.28 -3.90
C PRO A 66 -9.85 19.47 -4.55
N ASN A 67 -9.77 20.61 -3.87
CA ASN A 67 -9.10 21.82 -4.35
C ASN A 67 -7.63 21.90 -3.91
N ALA A 68 -7.19 21.03 -2.99
CA ALA A 68 -5.80 20.98 -2.54
C ALA A 68 -4.91 20.15 -3.49
N SER A 69 -3.59 20.35 -3.38
CA SER A 69 -2.55 19.55 -4.04
C SER A 69 -1.71 18.81 -3.00
N LEU A 70 -1.33 17.56 -3.29
CA LEU A 70 -0.27 16.85 -2.58
C LEU A 70 1.03 17.65 -2.69
N GLY A 71 1.45 17.99 -3.91
CA GLY A 71 2.66 18.78 -4.17
C GLY A 71 3.94 17.97 -4.02
N VAL A 72 3.92 16.70 -4.46
CA VAL A 72 5.05 15.78 -4.34
C VAL A 72 5.86 15.78 -5.62
N LYS A 73 7.15 16.13 -5.55
CA LYS A 73 8.08 16.25 -6.68
C LYS A 73 8.88 14.98 -6.96
N LEU A 74 8.82 14.01 -6.05
CA LEU A 74 9.48 12.72 -6.22
C LEU A 74 8.89 11.97 -7.45
N PRO A 75 9.72 11.43 -8.35
CA PRO A 75 9.29 10.90 -9.64
C PRO A 75 8.68 9.50 -9.58
N PHE A 76 9.04 8.68 -8.59
CA PHE A 76 8.53 7.31 -8.48
C PHE A 76 7.42 7.25 -7.45
N LEU A 77 6.30 6.62 -7.82
CA LEU A 77 5.22 6.25 -6.91
C LEU A 77 5.22 4.73 -6.75
N CYS A 78 5.29 4.27 -5.51
CA CYS A 78 5.32 2.87 -5.16
C CYS A 78 4.08 2.52 -4.31
N MET A 79 3.40 1.42 -4.67
CA MET A 79 2.24 0.91 -3.96
C MET A 79 2.42 -0.56 -3.63
N LEU A 80 2.14 -0.94 -2.38
CA LEU A 80 2.06 -2.34 -1.96
C LEU A 80 0.58 -2.72 -1.91
N VAL A 81 0.14 -3.53 -2.88
CA VAL A 81 -1.27 -3.89 -3.06
C VAL A 81 -1.46 -5.39 -3.24
N LYS A 82 -2.52 -5.95 -2.65
CA LYS A 82 -2.95 -7.33 -2.89
C LYS A 82 -3.97 -7.37 -4.01
N ASN A 83 -3.72 -8.22 -5.00
CA ASN A 83 -4.65 -8.53 -6.07
C ASN A 83 -5.74 -9.48 -5.55
N LEU A 84 -6.99 -9.03 -5.53
CA LEU A 84 -8.14 -9.82 -5.09
C LEU A 84 -8.83 -10.59 -6.24
N LYS A 85 -8.16 -10.72 -7.40
CA LYS A 85 -8.71 -11.32 -8.64
C LYS A 85 -10.03 -10.68 -9.08
N LYS A 86 -10.16 -9.37 -8.82
CA LYS A 86 -11.33 -8.53 -9.14
C LYS A 86 -10.87 -7.26 -9.87
N TYR A 87 -11.80 -6.57 -10.52
CA TYR A 87 -11.47 -5.34 -11.21
C TYR A 87 -10.98 -4.25 -10.26
N PHE A 88 -9.81 -3.71 -10.56
CA PHE A 88 -9.08 -2.73 -9.77
C PHE A 88 -8.50 -1.64 -10.68
N SER A 89 -8.46 -0.41 -10.17
CA SER A 89 -7.79 0.70 -10.84
C SER A 89 -7.27 1.73 -9.85
N PHE A 90 -6.30 2.54 -10.29
CA PHE A 90 -5.87 3.73 -9.58
C PHE A 90 -5.64 4.87 -10.57
N GLU A 91 -5.75 6.10 -10.07
CA GLU A 91 -5.62 7.34 -10.82
C GLU A 91 -4.64 8.27 -10.13
N ILE A 92 -3.78 8.91 -10.91
CA ILE A 92 -2.79 9.86 -10.43
C ILE A 92 -2.94 11.12 -11.28
N THR A 93 -3.19 12.24 -10.63
CA THR A 93 -3.17 13.55 -11.31
C THR A 93 -1.79 14.15 -11.13
N ILE A 94 -1.14 14.49 -12.23
CA ILE A 94 0.16 15.15 -12.28
C ILE A 94 0.01 16.57 -12.82
N LEU A 95 0.95 17.44 -12.45
CA LEU A 95 1.20 18.74 -13.07
C LEU A 95 2.45 18.63 -13.93
N ASP A 96 2.40 19.14 -15.15
CA ASP A 96 3.54 19.22 -16.05
C ASP A 96 4.15 20.63 -16.16
N ASP A 97 5.27 20.74 -16.87
CA ASP A 97 6.00 22.00 -17.13
C ASP A 97 5.25 22.99 -18.02
N LYS A 98 4.16 22.57 -18.66
CA LYS A 98 3.21 23.46 -19.39
C LYS A 98 2.05 23.89 -18.50
N ASN A 99 2.15 23.67 -17.20
CA ASN A 99 1.12 23.97 -16.21
C ASN A 99 -0.22 23.27 -16.52
N MET A 100 -0.17 22.11 -17.17
CA MET A 100 -1.34 21.28 -17.47
C MET A 100 -1.49 20.17 -16.43
N ARG A 101 -2.72 19.99 -15.95
CA ARG A 101 -3.09 18.85 -15.11
C ARG A 101 -3.49 17.68 -15.98
N ARG A 102 -2.82 16.54 -15.80
CA ARG A 102 -3.08 15.32 -16.58
C ARG A 102 -3.30 14.14 -15.65
N ARG A 103 -4.18 13.23 -16.06
CA ARG A 103 -4.54 12.06 -15.29
C ARG A 103 -3.94 10.80 -15.89
N LEU A 104 -3.14 10.10 -15.11
CA LEU A 104 -2.62 8.77 -15.42
C LEU A 104 -3.49 7.75 -14.70
N ARG A 105 -4.12 6.85 -15.45
CA ARG A 105 -4.98 5.79 -14.91
C ARG A 105 -4.44 4.44 -15.31
N ALA A 106 -4.24 3.56 -14.35
CA ALA A 106 -3.90 2.16 -14.61
C ALA A 106 -5.00 1.24 -14.08
N SER A 107 -5.35 0.21 -14.85
CA SER A 107 -6.45 -0.70 -14.51
C SER A 107 -6.23 -2.09 -15.08
N ASN A 108 -6.65 -3.13 -14.35
CA ASN A 108 -6.50 -4.53 -14.75
C ASN A 108 -7.56 -5.05 -15.74
N TYR A 109 -8.50 -4.20 -16.17
CA TYR A 109 -9.52 -4.50 -17.17
C TYR A 109 -9.34 -3.71 -18.48
N GLN A 110 -8.28 -2.90 -18.56
CA GLN A 110 -7.88 -2.22 -19.79
C GLN A 110 -6.82 -3.09 -20.48
N SER A 111 -6.96 -3.32 -21.79
CA SER A 111 -5.99 -4.11 -22.57
C SER A 111 -4.97 -3.24 -23.33
N THR A 112 -5.34 -2.02 -23.70
CA THR A 112 -4.49 -1.14 -24.51
C THR A 112 -4.29 0.23 -23.87
N THR A 113 -3.08 0.78 -24.04
CA THR A 113 -2.79 2.16 -23.64
C THR A 113 -3.51 3.12 -24.58
N ARG A 114 -4.17 4.14 -24.01
CA ARG A 114 -4.84 5.21 -24.77
C ARG A 114 -4.45 6.55 -24.19
N VAL A 115 -3.88 7.41 -25.04
CA VAL A 115 -3.46 8.75 -24.65
C VAL A 115 -4.46 9.77 -25.19
N ARG A 116 -5.05 10.55 -24.30
CA ARG A 116 -5.88 11.73 -24.58
C ARG A 116 -5.25 12.95 -23.92
N PRO A 117 -5.56 14.19 -24.36
CA PRO A 117 -4.90 15.40 -23.86
C PRO A 117 -4.83 15.51 -22.33
N PHE A 118 -5.91 15.13 -21.62
CA PHE A 118 -5.97 15.23 -20.15
C PHE A 118 -5.95 13.88 -19.43
N CYS A 119 -5.94 12.76 -20.16
CA CYS A 119 -6.05 11.43 -19.55
C CYS A 119 -5.27 10.39 -20.36
N CYS A 120 -4.39 9.66 -19.69
CA CYS A 120 -3.73 8.47 -20.22
C CYS A 120 -4.24 7.26 -19.45
N THR A 121 -4.87 6.32 -20.13
CA THR A 121 -5.32 5.04 -19.55
C THR A 121 -4.39 3.93 -19.98
N MET A 122 -3.92 3.12 -19.06
CA MET A 122 -2.93 2.05 -19.27
C MET A 122 -3.41 0.72 -18.68
N PRO A 123 -3.04 -0.42 -19.29
CA PRO A 123 -3.24 -1.73 -18.69
C PRO A 123 -2.39 -1.87 -17.41
N LEU A 124 -2.89 -2.65 -16.45
CA LEU A 124 -2.17 -3.03 -15.24
C LEU A 124 -2.14 -4.56 -15.11
N GLY A 125 -0.96 -5.15 -15.31
CA GLY A 125 -0.73 -6.56 -15.00
C GLY A 125 -0.44 -6.74 -13.51
N LEU A 126 -1.15 -7.64 -12.85
CA LEU A 126 -0.92 -8.02 -11.45
C LEU A 126 -0.78 -9.52 -11.35
N SER A 127 0.23 -9.98 -10.60
CA SER A 127 0.34 -11.38 -10.20
C SER A 127 -0.71 -11.72 -9.13
N GLU A 128 -0.85 -13.01 -8.83
CA GLU A 128 -1.62 -13.45 -7.68
C GLU A 128 -0.96 -13.00 -6.37
N GLY A 129 -1.79 -12.62 -5.39
CA GLY A 129 -1.32 -12.21 -4.06
C GLY A 129 -0.80 -10.77 -4.01
N TRP A 130 0.24 -10.54 -3.21
CA TRP A 130 0.82 -9.23 -2.98
C TRP A 130 1.75 -8.79 -4.11
N ASN A 131 1.55 -7.56 -4.56
CA ASN A 131 2.27 -6.92 -5.65
C ASN A 131 2.90 -5.61 -5.17
N GLN A 132 4.13 -5.34 -5.63
CA GLN A 132 4.74 -4.03 -5.54
C GLN A 132 4.64 -3.33 -6.90
N ILE A 133 3.74 -2.35 -6.99
CA ILE A 133 3.62 -1.51 -8.18
C ILE A 133 4.62 -0.38 -8.04
N GLN A 134 5.49 -0.22 -9.03
CA GLN A 134 6.42 0.91 -9.14
C GLN A 134 6.06 1.72 -10.39
N PHE A 135 5.85 3.01 -10.21
CA PHE A 135 5.28 3.86 -11.25
C PHE A 135 6.13 5.10 -11.46
N ASN A 136 6.85 5.17 -12.58
CA ASN A 136 7.71 6.30 -12.92
C ASN A 136 6.90 7.44 -13.56
N LEU A 137 6.43 8.37 -12.74
CA LEU A 137 5.57 9.49 -13.16
C LEU A 137 6.28 10.39 -14.17
N ALA A 138 7.57 10.64 -13.99
CA ALA A 138 8.35 11.48 -14.89
C ALA A 138 8.42 10.90 -16.30
N ASP A 139 8.70 9.61 -16.38
CA ASP A 139 8.86 8.90 -17.64
C ASP A 139 7.51 8.67 -18.35
N PHE A 140 6.44 8.37 -17.60
CA PHE A 140 5.08 8.31 -18.16
C PHE A 140 4.62 9.67 -18.68
N THR A 141 4.91 10.76 -17.97
CA THR A 141 4.56 12.13 -18.42
C THR A 141 5.28 12.47 -19.71
N ARG A 142 6.59 12.19 -19.78
CA ARG A 142 7.41 12.40 -20.98
C ARG A 142 6.92 11.58 -22.17
N ARG A 143 6.69 10.27 -21.99
CA ARG A 143 6.27 9.39 -23.09
C ARG A 143 4.86 9.69 -23.60
N ALA A 144 3.92 10.02 -22.71
CA ALA A 144 2.54 10.26 -23.11
C ALA A 144 2.35 11.66 -23.71
N TYR A 145 3.10 12.67 -23.24
CA TYR A 145 2.77 14.08 -23.53
C TYR A 145 3.95 14.92 -24.03
N GLY A 146 5.17 14.38 -24.04
CA GLY A 146 6.37 15.14 -24.42
C GLY A 146 6.67 16.31 -23.49
N THR A 147 6.27 16.22 -22.23
CA THR A 147 6.41 17.27 -21.20
C THR A 147 7.16 16.73 -19.98
N ALA A 148 7.73 17.63 -19.16
CA ALA A 148 8.37 17.24 -17.91
C ALA A 148 7.36 17.18 -16.75
N TYR A 149 7.52 16.17 -15.89
CA TYR A 149 6.79 16.07 -14.63
C TYR A 149 7.28 17.13 -13.64
N VAL A 150 6.34 17.86 -13.04
CA VAL A 150 6.62 18.86 -12.00
C VAL A 150 6.26 18.31 -10.63
N GLU A 151 5.02 17.85 -10.47
CA GLU A 151 4.55 17.28 -9.20
C GLU A 151 3.33 16.37 -9.36
N CYS A 152 3.15 15.48 -8.39
CA CYS A 152 1.91 14.77 -8.16
C CYS A 152 0.95 15.65 -7.36
N VAL A 153 -0.24 15.84 -7.91
CA VAL A 153 -1.30 16.67 -7.35
C VAL A 153 -2.27 15.84 -6.52
N ARG A 154 -2.64 14.66 -7.02
CA ARG A 154 -3.65 13.79 -6.38
C ARG A 154 -3.39 12.33 -6.70
N VAL A 155 -3.60 11.46 -5.71
CA VAL A 155 -3.65 10.00 -5.88
C VAL A 155 -5.04 9.53 -5.48
N GLN A 156 -5.63 8.66 -6.28
CA GLN A 156 -6.92 8.03 -6.02
C GLN A 156 -6.81 6.52 -6.27
N VAL A 157 -7.27 5.72 -5.32
CA VAL A 157 -7.22 4.26 -5.38
C VAL A 157 -8.65 3.73 -5.29
N HIS A 158 -9.06 2.96 -6.30
CA HIS A 158 -10.42 2.42 -6.41
C HIS A 158 -10.57 1.05 -5.73
N ALA A 159 -11.81 0.57 -5.70
CA ALA A 159 -12.21 -0.65 -5.01
C ALA A 159 -11.49 -1.92 -5.50
N ASN A 160 -11.67 -2.98 -4.71
CA ASN A 160 -11.24 -4.35 -4.92
C ASN A 160 -9.72 -4.55 -4.85
N CYS A 161 -9.11 -3.93 -3.85
CA CYS A 161 -7.72 -4.15 -3.47
C CYS A 161 -7.56 -4.17 -1.96
N ARG A 162 -6.44 -4.72 -1.49
CA ARG A 162 -5.92 -4.43 -0.15
C ARG A 162 -4.66 -3.61 -0.31
N VAL A 163 -4.55 -2.51 0.43
CA VAL A 163 -3.42 -1.59 0.37
C VAL A 163 -2.70 -1.62 1.71
N ARG A 164 -1.39 -1.85 1.67
CA ARG A 164 -0.54 -1.77 2.88
C ARG A 164 0.18 -0.43 2.98
N ARG A 165 0.75 0.02 1.87
CA ARG A 165 1.56 1.24 1.84
C ARG A 165 1.51 1.91 0.47
N ILE A 166 1.48 3.23 0.47
CA ILE A 166 1.70 4.07 -0.71
C ILE A 166 2.77 5.11 -0.34
N TYR A 167 3.81 5.21 -1.15
CA TYR A 167 4.91 6.13 -0.92
C TYR A 167 5.53 6.58 -2.24
N PHE A 168 6.23 7.70 -2.19
CA PHE A 168 7.04 8.19 -3.29
C PHE A 168 8.52 8.00 -2.99
N SER A 169 9.32 7.92 -4.05
CA SER A 169 10.77 7.88 -3.97
C SER A 169 11.45 8.67 -5.08
N ASP A 170 12.69 9.09 -4.81
CA ASP A 170 13.60 9.74 -5.76
C ASP A 170 14.18 8.75 -6.79
N HIS A 171 14.40 7.50 -6.39
CA HIS A 171 14.81 6.39 -7.25
C HIS A 171 14.10 5.09 -6.87
N LEU A 172 14.32 4.04 -7.66
CA LEU A 172 13.87 2.69 -7.33
C LEU A 172 14.89 2.04 -6.42
N PHE A 173 14.52 1.88 -5.16
CA PHE A 173 15.31 1.15 -4.17
C PHE A 173 15.16 -0.35 -4.38
N SER A 174 16.27 -1.07 -4.23
CA SER A 174 16.27 -2.52 -4.09
C SER A 174 15.68 -2.93 -2.73
N GLU A 175 15.29 -4.20 -2.61
CA GLU A 175 14.67 -4.69 -1.37
C GLU A 175 15.61 -4.59 -0.17
N SER A 176 16.93 -4.79 -0.36
CA SER A 176 17.94 -4.67 0.69
C SER A 176 18.12 -3.25 1.20
N GLU A 177 17.94 -2.24 0.35
CA GLU A 177 18.05 -0.82 0.71
C GLU A 177 16.79 -0.29 1.41
N LEU A 178 15.63 -0.89 1.13
CA LEU A 178 14.38 -0.49 1.77
C LEU A 178 14.38 -0.85 3.26
N PRO A 179 13.84 0.00 4.15
CA PRO A 179 13.63 -0.39 5.54
C PRO A 179 12.64 -1.56 5.65
N PRO A 180 12.71 -2.41 6.69
CA PRO A 180 11.83 -3.58 6.83
C PRO A 180 10.33 -3.27 6.77
N SER A 181 9.91 -2.07 7.16
CA SER A 181 8.51 -1.61 7.10
C SER A 181 8.01 -1.27 5.69
N TYR A 182 8.92 -1.18 4.71
CA TYR A 182 8.64 -0.93 3.29
C TYR A 182 8.75 -2.21 2.44
N ARG A 183 9.29 -3.30 2.99
CA ARG A 183 9.44 -4.59 2.29
C ARG A 183 8.17 -5.44 2.37
N LEU A 184 7.93 -6.20 1.30
CA LEU A 184 6.94 -7.28 1.24
C LEU A 184 7.59 -8.58 1.72
N ALA A 185 7.66 -8.78 3.03
CA ALA A 185 8.01 -10.10 3.56
C ALA A 185 6.80 -11.03 3.39
N HIS A 186 6.93 -12.02 2.51
CA HIS A 186 5.94 -13.09 2.35
C HIS A 186 5.96 -14.01 3.58
N SER A 187 4.80 -14.55 3.95
CA SER A 187 4.69 -15.60 4.99
C SER A 187 5.55 -16.83 4.70
N ASP A 188 5.82 -17.10 3.42
CA ASP A 188 6.49 -18.30 2.94
C ASP A 188 8.02 -18.16 2.90
N ASP A 189 8.55 -17.05 3.39
CA ASP A 189 9.99 -16.87 3.55
C ASP A 189 10.55 -17.96 4.50
N PRO A 190 11.46 -18.84 4.04
CA PRO A 190 11.97 -19.96 4.83
C PRO A 190 12.56 -19.55 6.18
N GLU A 191 13.17 -18.37 6.24
CA GLU A 191 13.77 -17.85 7.47
C GLU A 191 12.68 -17.44 8.49
N LEU A 192 11.57 -16.90 7.99
CA LEU A 192 10.40 -16.51 8.78
C LEU A 192 9.65 -17.72 9.33
N VAL A 193 9.42 -18.73 8.49
CA VAL A 193 8.79 -19.99 8.91
C VAL A 193 9.60 -20.64 10.03
N ARG A 194 10.94 -20.62 9.91
CA ARG A 194 11.84 -21.12 10.95
C ARG A 194 11.73 -20.32 12.25
N GLN A 195 11.71 -18.99 12.20
CA GLN A 195 11.56 -18.15 13.40
C GLN A 195 10.21 -18.37 14.11
N GLN A 196 9.12 -18.49 13.34
CA GLN A 196 7.79 -18.78 13.90
C GLN A 196 7.73 -20.15 14.55
N GLN A 197 8.36 -21.17 13.96
CA GLN A 197 8.45 -22.51 14.56
C GLN A 197 9.23 -22.47 15.87
N LEU A 198 10.36 -21.75 15.92
CA LEU A 198 11.16 -21.60 17.15
C LEU A 198 10.39 -20.87 18.26
N LEU A 199 9.72 -19.77 17.93
CA LEU A 199 8.87 -19.03 18.87
C LEU A 199 7.73 -19.90 19.40
N LYS A 200 7.08 -20.68 18.53
CA LYS A 200 5.98 -21.57 18.90
C LYS A 200 6.48 -22.72 19.80
N GLN A 201 7.65 -23.29 19.50
CA GLN A 201 8.30 -24.28 20.36
C GLN A 201 8.67 -23.71 21.73
N HIS A 202 9.22 -22.50 21.78
CA HIS A 202 9.56 -21.84 23.04
C HIS A 202 8.33 -21.54 23.89
N MET A 203 7.24 -21.05 23.30
CA MET A 203 5.99 -20.83 24.02
C MET A 203 5.37 -22.13 24.53
N LEU A 204 5.38 -23.21 23.74
CA LEU A 204 4.90 -24.51 24.17
C LEU A 204 5.74 -25.07 25.33
N ALA A 205 7.06 -24.93 25.27
CA ALA A 205 7.96 -25.33 26.35
C ALA A 205 7.69 -24.53 27.64
N GLN A 206 7.46 -23.22 27.53
CA GLN A 206 7.10 -22.37 28.67
C GLN A 206 5.74 -22.75 29.27
N GLN A 207 4.74 -23.06 28.44
CA GLN A 207 3.42 -23.53 28.92
C GLN A 207 3.53 -24.88 29.64
N GLN A 208 4.34 -25.81 29.12
CA GLN A 208 4.60 -27.11 29.78
C GLN A 208 5.33 -26.95 31.11
N GLN A 209 6.34 -26.07 31.17
CA GLN A 209 7.04 -25.76 32.42
C GLN A 209 6.12 -25.12 33.46
N ALA A 210 5.26 -24.17 33.06
CA ALA A 210 4.29 -23.55 33.95
C ALA A 210 3.25 -24.57 34.46
N ALA A 211 2.79 -25.49 33.62
CA ALA A 211 1.88 -26.56 34.02
C ALA A 211 2.51 -27.55 35.02
N MET A 212 3.79 -27.86 34.86
CA MET A 212 4.53 -28.71 35.81
C MET A 212 4.77 -28.03 37.17
N GLN A 213 5.04 -26.72 37.19
CA GLN A 213 5.23 -25.97 38.44
C GLN A 213 3.92 -25.77 39.22
N ALA A 214 2.78 -25.72 38.53
CA ALA A 214 1.46 -25.65 39.15
C ALA A 214 0.96 -27.00 39.73
N HIS A 215 1.70 -28.10 39.53
CA HIS A 215 1.30 -29.44 39.96
C HIS A 215 2.07 -29.98 41.18
N PHE A 216 2.79 -29.12 41.91
CA PHE A 216 3.31 -29.48 43.23
C PHE A 216 2.20 -29.33 44.28
N PRO A 217 1.74 -30.41 44.93
CA PRO A 217 0.88 -30.30 46.10
C PRO A 217 1.70 -29.60 47.20
N GLN A 218 1.10 -28.62 47.88
CA GLN A 218 1.55 -28.29 49.23
C GLN A 218 1.21 -29.51 50.09
N ASP A 219 2.19 -30.41 50.28
CA ASP A 219 2.08 -31.42 51.32
C ASP A 219 1.98 -30.67 52.66
N ASP A 220 0.77 -30.70 53.23
CA ASP A 220 0.50 -30.36 54.62
C ASP A 220 1.46 -31.17 55.50
N ILE A 221 2.45 -30.48 56.07
CA ILE A 221 3.25 -30.99 57.19
C ILE A 221 2.31 -31.01 58.40
N ALA A 222 1.61 -32.13 58.58
CA ALA A 222 1.03 -32.51 59.86
C ALA A 222 2.04 -33.41 60.59
N VAL A 223 2.61 -32.88 61.68
CA VAL A 223 2.83 -33.47 63.02
C VAL A 223 3.71 -32.52 63.83
#